data_AF-A0A972CG83-F1
#
_entry.id   AF-A0A972CG83-F1
#
_cell.length_a   1.000
_cell.length_b   1.000
_cell.length_c   1.000
_cell.angle_alpha   90.00
_cell.angle_beta   90.00
_cell.angle_gamma   90.00
#
_symmetry.space_group_name_H-M   'P 1'
#
loop_
_entity.id
_entity.type
_entity.pdbx_description
1 polymer ?
#
loop_
_entity_poly.entity_id
_entity_poly.type
_entity_poly.pdbx_seq_one_letter_code
_entity_poly.pdbx_strand_id
1 'polypeptide(L)'
;MDSIYNIKIELLKKCLEISEEILSNAENWEKLDELLDKRLGVIQELHDLNDEEEKYTEAQISQIDTLIRLITQIDQDVIKVLEEERKKVIESLKSNTREQKIADYGKV
;
A
#
# COMPACT_ATOMS: atom_id res chain seq x y z
N MET A 1 5.86 -14.92 27.31
CA MET A 1 4.54 -14.49 26.82
C MET A 1 4.70 -13.03 26.50
N ASP A 2 4.76 -12.69 25.22
CA ASP A 2 4.70 -11.28 24.82
C ASP A 2 3.30 -10.75 25.14
N SER A 3 3.21 -9.55 25.71
CA SER A 3 1.91 -8.89 25.93
C SER A 3 1.25 -8.66 24.57
N ILE A 4 -0.09 -8.74 24.53
CA ILE A 4 -0.89 -8.53 23.31
C ILE A 4 -0.52 -7.19 22.66
N TYR A 5 -0.27 -6.16 23.47
CA TYR A 5 0.34 -4.90 23.05
C TYR A 5 1.60 -5.07 22.17
N ASN A 6 2.57 -5.87 22.62
CA ASN A 6 3.82 -6.06 21.88
C ASN A 6 3.56 -6.74 20.53
N ILE A 7 2.67 -7.73 20.50
CA ILE A 7 2.27 -8.41 19.27
C ILE A 7 1.61 -7.41 18.32
N LYS A 8 0.68 -6.57 18.82
CA LYS A 8 0.04 -5.51 18.04
C LYS A 8 1.07 -4.54 17.44
N ILE A 9 2.03 -4.10 18.24
CA ILE A 9 3.08 -3.17 17.77
C ILE A 9 3.94 -3.81 16.70
N GLU A 10 4.36 -5.07 16.86
CA GLU A 10 5.17 -5.76 15.85
C GLU A 10 4.38 -5.98 14.55
N LEU A 11 3.10 -6.32 14.63
CA LEU A 11 2.24 -6.42 13.45
C LEU A 11 2.03 -5.06 12.76
N LEU A 12 1.84 -3.98 13.52
CA LEU A 12 1.75 -2.63 12.96
C LEU A 12 3.05 -2.20 12.29
N LYS A 13 4.21 -2.49 12.88
CA LYS A 13 5.52 -2.23 12.24
C LYS A 13 5.69 -3.04 10.96
N LYS A 14 5.34 -4.33 10.97
CA LYS A 14 5.37 -5.17 9.77
C LYS A 14 4.44 -4.63 8.68
N CYS A 15 3.26 -4.13 9.05
CA CYS A 15 2.36 -3.47 8.10
C CYS A 15 2.97 -2.18 7.53
N LEU A 16 3.67 -1.40 8.36
CA LEU A 16 4.39 -0.20 7.94
C LEU A 16 5.52 -0.53 6.95
N GLU A 17 6.36 -1.51 7.26
CA GLU A 17 7.44 -1.98 6.39
C GLU A 17 6.91 -2.44 5.02
N ILE A 18 5.82 -3.21 5.01
CA ILE A 18 5.18 -3.63 3.75
C ILE A 18 4.63 -2.41 2.99
N SER A 19 4.07 -1.42 3.69
CA SER A 19 3.57 -0.19 3.05
C SER A 19 4.70 0.63 2.40
N GLU A 20 5.86 0.73 3.06
CA GLU A 20 7.06 1.34 2.48
C GLU A 20 7.60 0.56 1.28
N GLU A 21 7.54 -0.78 1.34
CA GLU A 21 7.94 -1.62 0.22
C GLU A 21 6.98 -1.47 -0.97
N ILE A 22 5.67 -1.39 -0.73
CA ILE A 22 4.67 -1.09 -1.77
C ILE A 22 4.98 0.25 -2.43
N LEU A 23 5.21 1.31 -1.65
CA LEU A 23 5.55 2.62 -2.18
C LEU A 23 6.81 2.58 -3.04
N SER A 24 7.84 1.87 -2.59
CA SER A 24 9.11 1.71 -3.31
C SER A 24 9.00 0.88 -4.59
N ASN A 25 7.92 0.10 -4.74
CA ASN A 25 7.69 -0.81 -5.87
C ASN A 25 6.36 -0.52 -6.58
N ALA A 26 5.80 0.68 -6.45
CA ALA A 26 4.47 1.01 -6.98
C ALA A 26 4.37 0.88 -8.51
N GLU A 27 5.49 1.00 -9.23
CA GLU A 27 5.55 0.83 -10.69
C GLU A 27 5.74 -0.64 -11.12
N ASN A 28 6.07 -1.55 -10.17
CA ASN A 28 6.27 -2.97 -10.43
C ASN A 28 4.99 -3.76 -10.13
N TRP A 29 4.12 -3.85 -11.12
CA TRP A 29 2.80 -4.49 -11.01
C TRP A 29 2.83 -5.96 -10.56
N GLU A 30 3.85 -6.74 -10.95
CA GLU A 30 3.97 -8.14 -10.54
C GLU A 30 4.28 -8.25 -9.05
N LYS A 31 5.19 -7.42 -8.54
CA LYS A 31 5.54 -7.40 -7.12
C LYS A 31 4.45 -6.76 -6.27
N LEU A 32 3.68 -5.82 -6.83
CA LEU A 32 2.63 -5.11 -6.11
C LEU A 32 1.53 -6.06 -5.61
N ASP A 33 1.12 -7.03 -6.43
CA ASP A 33 0.11 -8.03 -6.07
C ASP A 33 0.55 -8.88 -4.87
N GLU A 34 1.78 -9.40 -4.91
CA GLU A 34 2.38 -10.17 -3.82
C GLU A 34 2.48 -9.38 -2.51
N LEU A 35 2.81 -8.07 -2.60
CA LEU A 35 2.93 -7.21 -1.43
C LEU A 35 1.57 -6.87 -0.81
N LEU A 36 0.54 -6.66 -1.64
CA LEU A 36 -0.82 -6.43 -1.17
C LEU A 36 -1.37 -7.66 -0.44
N ASP A 37 -1.13 -8.86 -0.97
CA ASP A 37 -1.52 -10.12 -0.31
C ASP A 37 -0.83 -10.30 1.04
N LYS A 38 0.49 -10.05 1.11
CA LYS A 38 1.23 -10.07 2.38
C LYS A 38 0.65 -9.09 3.39
N ARG A 39 0.31 -7.89 2.94
CA ARG A 39 -0.28 -6.86 3.79
C ARG A 39 -1.65 -7.25 4.31
N LEU A 40 -2.50 -7.82 3.45
CA LEU A 40 -3.82 -8.34 3.84
C LEU A 40 -3.69 -9.42 4.91
N GLY A 41 -2.71 -10.31 4.80
CA GLY A 41 -2.40 -11.30 5.84
C GLY A 41 -2.10 -10.65 7.19
N VAL A 42 -1.24 -9.62 7.22
CA VAL A 42 -0.91 -8.90 8.46
C VAL A 42 -2.11 -8.13 9.03
N ILE A 43 -2.94 -7.54 8.17
CA ILE A 43 -4.17 -6.87 8.61
C ILE A 43 -5.15 -7.87 9.21
N GLN A 44 -5.25 -9.08 8.64
CA GLN A 44 -6.06 -10.14 9.20
C GLN A 44 -5.53 -10.59 10.57
N GLU A 45 -4.22 -10.77 10.71
CA GLU A 45 -3.58 -11.04 12.01
C GLU A 45 -3.86 -9.94 13.05
N LEU A 46 -3.84 -8.66 12.64
CA LEU A 46 -4.19 -7.52 13.50
C LEU A 46 -5.67 -7.51 13.90
N HIS A 47 -6.56 -7.89 12.98
CA HIS A 47 -7.99 -7.97 13.23
C HIS A 47 -8.32 -9.12 14.19
N ASP A 48 -7.67 -10.26 14.02
CA ASP A 48 -7.90 -11.46 14.82
C ASP A 48 -7.22 -11.38 16.20
N LEU A 49 -6.37 -10.36 16.40
CA LEU A 49 -5.81 -10.02 17.70
C LEU A 49 -6.94 -9.55 18.62
N ASN A 50 -7.49 -10.48 19.40
CA ASN A 50 -8.61 -10.20 20.30
C ASN A 50 -8.17 -9.25 21.43
N ASP A 51 -8.71 -8.03 21.41
CA ASP A 51 -8.30 -6.90 22.26
C ASP A 51 -9.26 -6.64 23.43
N GLU A 52 -10.29 -7.49 23.57
CA GLU A 52 -11.47 -7.24 24.40
C GLU A 52 -11.17 -7.12 25.91
N GLU A 53 -9.98 -7.51 26.38
CA GLU A 53 -9.59 -7.45 27.80
C GLU A 53 -8.37 -6.58 28.13
N GLU A 54 -7.61 -6.06 27.15
CA GLU A 54 -6.36 -5.34 27.43
C GLU A 54 -6.60 -3.82 27.57
N LYS A 55 -6.37 -3.30 28.78
CA LYS A 55 -6.37 -1.84 29.01
C LYS A 55 -5.00 -1.28 28.63
N TYR A 56 -4.95 -0.58 27.51
CA TYR A 56 -3.77 0.20 27.13
C TYR A 56 -3.62 1.46 27.98
N THR A 57 -2.37 1.80 28.29
CA THR A 57 -2.01 3.12 28.82
C THR A 57 -2.10 4.18 27.72
N GLU A 58 -2.23 5.45 28.09
CA GLU A 58 -2.25 6.57 27.12
C GLU A 58 -1.00 6.59 26.22
N ALA A 59 0.17 6.23 26.76
CA ALA A 59 1.41 6.14 25.99
C ALA A 59 1.35 5.04 24.92
N GLN A 60 0.77 3.89 25.25
CA GLN A 60 0.58 2.77 24.31
C GLN A 60 -0.42 3.12 23.22
N ILE A 61 -1.54 3.76 23.58
CA ILE A 61 -2.53 4.26 22.61
C ILE A 61 -1.88 5.25 21.65
N SER A 62 -1.13 6.23 22.19
CA SER A 62 -0.44 7.23 21.38
C SER A 62 0.56 6.60 20.41
N GLN A 63 1.28 5.55 20.82
CA GLN A 63 2.19 4.82 19.94
C GLN A 63 1.43 4.08 18.82
N ILE A 64 0.34 3.39 19.14
CA ILE A 64 -0.52 2.71 18.16
C ILE A 64 -1.08 3.72 17.15
N ASP A 65 -1.63 4.83 17.61
CA ASP A 65 -2.18 5.90 16.77
C ASP A 65 -1.12 6.52 15.85
N THR A 66 0.12 6.61 16.33
CA THR A 66 1.24 7.13 15.54
C THR A 66 1.56 6.18 14.39
N LEU A 67 1.64 4.87 14.65
CA LEU A 67 1.89 3.87 13.61
C LEU A 67 0.76 3.83 12.58
N ILE A 68 -0.50 3.81 13.02
CA ILE A 68 -1.67 3.82 12.12
C ILE A 68 -1.65 5.05 11.20
N ARG A 69 -1.32 6.22 11.75
CA ARG A 69 -1.24 7.46 10.98
C ARG A 69 -0.12 7.41 9.94
N LEU A 70 1.05 6.88 10.29
CA LEU A 70 2.15 6.72 9.34
C LEU A 70 1.78 5.78 8.20
N ILE A 71 1.19 4.62 8.53
CA ILE A 71 0.69 3.66 7.53
C ILE A 71 -0.31 4.35 6.59
N THR A 72 -1.29 5.07 7.15
CA THR A 72 -2.32 5.76 6.36
C THR A 72 -1.72 6.85 5.46
N GLN A 73 -0.70 7.57 5.94
CA GLN A 73 -0.01 8.59 5.15
C GLN A 73 0.71 7.97 3.95
N ILE A 74 1.41 6.85 4.18
CA ILE A 74 2.09 6.11 3.10
C ILE A 74 1.07 5.59 2.09
N ASP A 75 -0.09 5.09 2.54
CA ASP A 75 -1.15 4.64 1.63
C ASP A 75 -1.64 5.74 0.70
N GLN A 76 -1.82 6.95 1.23
CA GLN A 76 -2.19 8.10 0.41
C GLN A 76 -1.12 8.42 -0.63
N ASP A 77 0.15 8.26 -0.29
CA ASP A 77 1.26 8.50 -1.21
C ASP A 77 1.37 7.40 -2.27
N VAL A 78 1.14 6.13 -1.90
CA VAL A 78 1.02 5.00 -2.85
C VAL A 78 -0.10 5.26 -3.85
N ILE A 79 -1.28 5.67 -3.38
CA ILE A 79 -2.44 5.95 -4.24
C ILE A 79 -2.08 7.04 -5.26
N LYS A 80 -1.44 8.13 -4.84
CA LYS A 80 -1.01 9.20 -5.75
C LYS A 80 -0.07 8.67 -6.84
N VAL A 81 0.93 7.87 -6.48
CA VAL A 81 1.88 7.30 -7.44
C VAL A 81 1.15 6.39 -8.44
N LEU A 82 0.25 5.53 -7.98
CA LEU A 82 -0.53 4.66 -8.86
C LEU A 82 -1.47 5.44 -9.79
N GLU A 83 -2.05 6.54 -9.33
CA GLU A 83 -2.86 7.43 -10.17
C GLU A 83 -2.02 8.12 -11.27
N GLU A 84 -0.81 8.55 -10.94
CA GLU A 84 0.14 9.12 -11.90
C GLU A 84 0.56 8.09 -12.95
N GLU A 85 0.89 6.87 -12.54
CA GLU A 85 1.23 5.77 -13.46
C GLU A 85 0.07 5.42 -14.38
N ARG A 86 -1.14 5.30 -13.83
CA ARG A 86 -2.35 5.08 -14.62
C ARG A 86 -2.54 6.16 -15.68
N LYS A 87 -2.29 7.43 -15.33
CA LYS A 87 -2.39 8.54 -16.28
C LYS A 87 -1.35 8.44 -17.39
N LYS A 88 -0.09 8.13 -17.07
CA LYS A 88 0.99 7.92 -18.06
C LYS A 88 0.65 6.80 -19.04
N VAL A 89 0.13 5.68 -18.56
CA VAL A 89 -0.29 4.55 -19.40
C VAL A 89 -1.44 4.94 -20.35
N ILE A 90 -2.44 5.69 -19.87
CA ILE A 90 -3.55 6.15 -20.72
C ILE A 90 -3.04 7.13 -21.80
N GLU A 91 -2.12 8.03 -21.46
CA GLU A 91 -1.54 8.98 -22.39
C GLU A 91 -0.70 8.29 -23.47
N SER A 92 0.11 7.29 -23.09
CA SER A 92 0.93 6.53 -24.05
C SER A 92 0.06 5.73 -25.03
N LEU A 93 -1.02 5.10 -24.56
CA LEU A 93 -1.98 4.40 -25.41
C LEU A 93 -2.66 5.34 -26.42
N LYS A 94 -3.01 6.56 -26.00
CA LYS A 94 -3.57 7.58 -26.90
C LYS A 94 -2.58 8.03 -27.96
N SER A 95 -1.31 8.26 -27.59
CA SER A 95 -0.26 8.61 -28.57
C SER A 95 -0.07 7.50 -29.59
N ASN A 96 0.05 6.26 -29.11
CA ASN A 96 0.26 5.09 -29.98
C ASN A 96 -0.92 4.89 -30.95
N THR A 97 -2.16 5.07 -30.47
CA THR A 97 -3.36 5.01 -31.34
C THR A 97 -3.35 6.13 -32.40
N ARG A 98 -2.86 7.32 -32.06
CA ARG A 98 -2.76 8.45 -32.99
C ARG A 98 -1.67 8.20 -34.03
N GLU A 99 -0.51 7.68 -33.62
CA GLU A 99 0.60 7.33 -34.50
C GLU A 99 0.23 6.21 -35.47
N GLN A 100 -0.46 5.15 -35.01
CA GLN A 100 -1.00 4.11 -35.89
C GLN A 100 -1.93 4.69 -36.95
N LYS A 101 -2.86 5.57 -36.57
CA LYS A 101 -3.75 6.22 -37.54
C LYS A 101 -2.95 7.01 -38.59
N ILE A 102 -1.94 7.78 -38.19
CA ILE A 102 -1.09 8.54 -39.12
C ILE A 102 -0.32 7.61 -40.06
N ALA A 103 0.23 6.51 -39.54
CA ALA A 103 0.94 5.51 -40.34
C ALA A 103 0.04 4.81 -41.36
N ASP A 104 -1.23 4.55 -41.00
CA ASP A 104 -2.22 3.97 -41.91
C ASP A 104 -2.68 4.95 -42.99
N TYR A 105 -2.78 6.25 -42.69
CA TYR A 105 -3.02 7.29 -43.71
C TYR A 105 -1.83 7.50 -44.66
N GLY A 106 -0.60 7.16 -44.25
CA GLY A 106 0.60 7.22 -45.08
C GLY A 106 0.84 6.01 -45.98
N LYS A 107 -0.01 4.98 -45.92
CA LYS A 107 0.04 3.76 -46.76
C LYS A 107 -0.95 3.77 -47.93
N VAL A 108 -1.59 4.90 -48.22
CA VAL A 108 -2.45 5.11 -49.40
C VAL A 108 -1.70 5.91 -50.46
#